data_AF-A0A7J4AXS9-F1
#
_entry.id   AF-A0A7J4AXS9-F1
#
_cell.length_a   1.000
_cell.length_b   1.000
_cell.length_c   1.000
_cell.angle_alpha   90.00
_cell.angle_beta   90.00
_cell.angle_gamma   90.00
#
_symmetry.space_group_name_H-M   'P 1'
#
loop_
_entity.id
_entity.type
_entity.pdbx_description
1 polymer ?
#
loop_
_entity_poly.entity_id
_entity_poly.type
_entity_poly.pdbx_seq_one_letter_code
_entity_poly.pdbx_strand_id
1 'polypeptide(L)'
;MMSLKNFKPSLRIFKESENLRDILEEDYDLGVRIISMLREAGGRAVLDRLVEEIRSKIGAGGLRSLATLLRYGYLKQVHEGDEQYLVLSHGDLE
;
A
#
# COMPACT_ATOMS: atom_id res chain seq x y z
N MET A 1 -15.06 -19.92 -23.65
CA MET A 1 -15.21 -18.77 -22.73
C MET A 1 -14.61 -19.15 -21.39
N MET A 2 -13.39 -18.71 -21.08
CA MET A 2 -12.78 -18.95 -19.77
C MET A 2 -13.30 -17.89 -18.79
N SER A 3 -14.04 -18.36 -17.79
CA SER A 3 -14.47 -17.55 -16.64
C SER A 3 -13.23 -17.16 -15.83
N LEU A 4 -12.99 -15.85 -15.72
CA LEU A 4 -12.00 -15.26 -14.81
C LEU A 4 -12.46 -15.56 -13.38
N LYS A 5 -12.04 -16.72 -12.87
CA LYS A 5 -12.24 -17.12 -11.47
C LYS A 5 -11.73 -15.99 -10.58
N ASN A 6 -12.61 -15.52 -9.70
CA ASN A 6 -12.37 -14.64 -8.57
C ASN A 6 -10.95 -14.78 -7.99
N PHE A 7 -10.03 -13.94 -8.47
CA PHE A 7 -8.75 -13.73 -7.81
C PHE A 7 -9.03 -12.79 -6.65
N LYS A 8 -9.48 -13.34 -5.51
CA LYS A 8 -9.39 -12.59 -4.26
C LYS A 8 -7.92 -12.60 -3.89
N PRO A 9 -7.21 -11.45 -3.88
CA PRO A 9 -5.88 -11.41 -3.31
C PRO A 9 -6.03 -11.83 -1.85
N SER A 10 -5.50 -13.00 -1.50
CA SER A 10 -5.41 -13.42 -0.12
C SER A 10 -4.43 -12.45 0.53
N LEU A 11 -4.95 -11.45 1.24
CA LEU A 11 -4.17 -10.66 2.20
C LEU A 11 -3.49 -11.68 3.10
N ARG A 12 -2.16 -11.77 3.03
CA ARG A 12 -1.42 -12.62 3.97
C ARG A 12 -1.71 -12.07 5.36
N ILE A 13 -2.23 -12.92 6.23
CA ILE A 13 -2.34 -12.62 7.66
C ILE A 13 -0.92 -12.31 8.11
N PHE A 14 -0.75 -11.11 8.67
CA PHE A 14 0.54 -10.57 9.09
C PHE A 14 1.26 -11.59 9.98
N LYS A 15 2.45 -12.03 9.57
CA LYS A 15 3.40 -12.62 10.51
C LYS A 15 4.13 -11.44 11.12
N GLU A 16 3.93 -11.18 12.40
CA GLU A 16 4.54 -10.09 13.20
C GLU A 16 6.09 -10.06 13.17
N SER A 17 6.75 -10.86 12.34
CA SER A 17 8.20 -11.07 12.31
C SER A 17 8.89 -10.56 11.04
N GLU A 18 8.18 -10.03 10.03
CA GLU A 18 8.83 -9.58 8.79
C GLU A 18 9.15 -8.08 8.87
N ASN A 19 10.44 -7.75 8.76
CA ASN A 19 10.93 -6.38 8.75
C ASN A 19 10.56 -5.70 7.43
N LEU A 20 10.03 -4.47 7.48
CA LEU A 20 9.67 -3.69 6.30
C LEU A 20 10.84 -3.54 5.31
N ARG A 21 12.06 -3.42 5.81
CA ARG A 21 13.28 -3.35 5.00
C ARG A 21 13.49 -4.61 4.18
N ASP A 22 13.28 -5.78 4.76
CA ASP A 22 13.44 -7.05 4.07
C ASP A 22 12.32 -7.29 3.05
N ILE A 23 11.12 -6.78 3.35
CA ILE A 23 9.95 -6.88 2.46
C ILE A 23 10.11 -6.01 1.20
N LEU A 24 10.65 -4.81 1.35
CA LEU A 24 10.76 -3.84 0.26
C LEU A 24 12.09 -3.91 -0.50
N GLU A 25 13.15 -4.44 0.10
CA GLU A 25 14.46 -4.61 -0.53
C GLU A 25 14.97 -3.32 -1.20
N GLU A 26 15.20 -3.33 -2.52
CA GLU A 26 15.64 -2.17 -3.32
C GLU A 26 14.63 -1.00 -3.34
N ASP A 27 13.36 -1.29 -3.06
CA ASP A 27 12.25 -0.34 -3.07
C ASP A 27 11.98 0.23 -1.65
N TYR A 28 12.84 -0.04 -0.64
CA TYR A 28 12.64 0.38 0.76
C TYR A 28 12.41 1.88 0.94
N ASP A 29 13.29 2.72 0.38
CA ASP A 29 13.19 4.18 0.54
C ASP A 29 11.90 4.73 -0.11
N LEU A 30 11.43 4.09 -1.18
CA LEU A 30 10.18 4.44 -1.85
C LEU A 30 8.97 4.07 -0.99
N GLY A 31 8.98 2.89 -0.37
CA GLY A 31 7.93 2.49 0.57
C GLY A 31 7.87 3.38 1.81
N VAL A 32 9.03 3.75 2.39
CA VAL A 32 9.09 4.73 3.50
C VAL A 32 8.49 6.06 3.08
N ARG A 33 8.83 6.55 1.88
CA ARG A 33 8.28 7.81 1.35
C ARG A 33 6.75 7.76 1.21
N ILE A 34 6.20 6.64 0.74
CA ILE A 34 4.73 6.46 0.62
C ILE A 34 4.06 6.47 2.00
N ILE A 35 4.65 5.79 2.99
CA ILE A 35 4.13 5.80 4.38
C ILE A 35 4.18 7.22 4.94
N SER A 36 5.27 7.96 4.75
CA SER A 36 5.40 9.35 5.20
C SER A 36 4.35 10.26 4.55
N MET A 37 4.13 10.15 3.24
CA MET A 37 3.07 10.90 2.54
C MET A 37 1.69 10.64 3.14
N LEU A 38 1.37 9.38 3.45
CA LEU A 38 0.11 9.03 4.08
C LEU A 38 0.01 9.56 5.52
N ARG A 39 1.09 9.53 6.29
CA ARG A 39 1.13 10.11 7.66
C ARG A 39 0.88 11.62 7.63
N GLU A 40 1.52 12.33 6.71
CA GLU A 40 1.31 13.77 6.48
C GLU A 40 -0.15 14.08 6.10
N ALA A 41 -0.81 13.16 5.39
CA ALA A 41 -2.23 13.25 5.04
C ALA A 41 -3.20 12.78 6.16
N GLY A 42 -2.72 12.57 7.39
CA GLY A 42 -3.55 12.12 8.52
C GLY A 42 -3.81 10.60 8.54
N GLY A 43 -2.96 9.82 7.88
CA GLY A 43 -3.00 8.36 7.84
C GLY A 43 -3.96 7.76 6.82
N ARG A 44 -4.62 8.58 5.99
CA ARG A 44 -5.52 8.15 4.92
C ARG A 44 -5.39 9.01 3.67
N ALA A 45 -5.58 8.41 2.50
CA ALA A 45 -5.71 9.12 1.22
C ALA A 45 -6.70 8.42 0.28
N VAL A 46 -7.32 9.18 -0.62
CA VAL A 46 -8.16 8.61 -1.68
C VAL A 46 -7.28 7.74 -2.60
N LEU A 47 -7.70 6.49 -2.82
CA LEU A 47 -6.92 5.46 -3.53
C LEU A 47 -6.45 5.96 -4.91
N ASP A 48 -7.38 6.42 -5.75
CA ASP A 48 -7.06 6.82 -7.12
C ASP A 48 -6.10 8.02 -7.16
N ARG A 49 -6.30 8.99 -6.26
CA ARG A 49 -5.42 10.16 -6.16
C ARG A 49 -4.01 9.78 -5.73
N LEU A 50 -3.89 8.91 -4.72
CA LEU A 50 -2.59 8.46 -4.24
C LEU A 50 -1.86 7.62 -5.29
N VAL A 51 -2.56 6.72 -5.99
CA VAL A 51 -1.97 5.91 -7.07
C VAL A 51 -1.47 6.79 -8.20
N GLU A 52 -2.24 7.79 -8.61
CA GLU A 52 -1.83 8.76 -9.64
C GLU A 52 -0.62 9.58 -9.19
N GLU A 53 -0.61 10.04 -7.95
CA GLU A 53 0.48 10.82 -7.38
C GLU A 53 1.78 10.01 -7.32
N ILE A 54 1.70 8.76 -6.87
CA ILE A 54 2.85 7.83 -6.84
C ILE A 54 3.34 7.57 -8.26
N ARG A 55 2.43 7.29 -9.21
CA ARG A 55 2.80 7.03 -10.60
C ARG A 55 3.52 8.22 -11.24
N SER A 56 3.02 9.44 -11.01
CA SER A 56 3.56 10.67 -11.62
C SER A 56 4.85 11.17 -10.96
N LYS A 57 4.98 11.05 -9.62
CA LYS A 57 6.13 11.61 -8.88
C LYS A 57 7.24 10.59 -8.58
N ILE A 58 6.90 9.31 -8.47
CA ILE A 58 7.82 8.24 -8.07
C ILE A 58 8.03 7.24 -9.22
N GLY A 59 7.00 6.97 -10.00
CA GLY A 59 7.07 6.05 -11.14
C GLY A 59 6.86 4.59 -10.73
N ALA A 60 7.38 3.68 -11.56
CA ALA A 60 7.08 2.25 -11.45
C ALA A 60 7.54 1.62 -10.12
N GLY A 61 8.68 2.06 -9.56
CA GLY A 61 9.15 1.58 -8.25
C GLY A 61 8.23 1.97 -7.11
N GLY A 62 7.63 3.15 -7.17
CA GLY A 62 6.62 3.58 -6.21
C GLY A 62 5.36 2.70 -6.27
N LEU A 63 4.91 2.34 -7.46
CA LEU A 63 3.75 1.45 -7.62
C LEU A 63 4.03 0.03 -7.12
N ARG A 64 5.24 -0.50 -7.34
CA ARG A 64 5.67 -1.78 -6.75
C ARG A 64 5.71 -1.72 -5.23
N SER A 65 6.31 -0.67 -4.68
CA SER A 65 6.36 -0.42 -3.24
C SER A 65 4.95 -0.39 -2.63
N LEU A 66 4.04 0.36 -3.26
CA LEU A 66 2.64 0.45 -2.85
C LEU A 66 1.95 -0.92 -2.85
N ALA A 67 2.13 -1.70 -3.91
CA ALA A 67 1.57 -3.04 -4.02
C ALA A 67 2.13 -3.98 -2.94
N THR A 68 3.42 -3.88 -2.65
CA THR A 68 4.08 -4.62 -1.56
C THR A 68 3.50 -4.22 -0.20
N LEU A 69 3.38 -2.93 0.10
CA LEU A 69 2.78 -2.45 1.36
C LEU A 69 1.34 -2.94 1.55
N LEU A 70 0.54 -3.01 0.48
CA LEU A 70 -0.80 -3.60 0.49
C LEU A 70 -0.78 -5.11 0.73
N ARG A 71 0.09 -5.83 0.02
CA ARG A 71 0.23 -7.28 0.12
C ARG A 71 0.61 -7.74 1.53
N TYR A 72 1.46 -6.96 2.19
CA TYR A 72 1.92 -7.23 3.55
C TYR A 72 1.10 -6.51 4.61
N GLY A 73 -0.02 -5.86 4.26
CA GLY A 73 -0.97 -5.34 5.26
C GLY A 73 -0.53 -4.07 5.99
N TYR A 74 0.52 -3.38 5.55
CA TYR A 74 0.86 -2.04 6.04
C TYR A 74 -0.21 -1.01 5.64
N LEU A 75 -0.87 -1.26 4.50
CA LEU A 75 -1.98 -0.47 3.99
C LEU A 75 -3.22 -1.33 3.86
N LYS A 76 -4.38 -0.75 4.19
CA LYS A 76 -5.69 -1.35 3.94
C LYS A 76 -6.51 -0.44 3.05
N GLN A 77 -7.31 -1.07 2.20
CA GLN A 77 -8.33 -0.39 1.43
C GLN A 77 -9.63 -0.35 2.23
N VAL A 78 -10.24 0.83 2.33
CA VAL A 78 -11.53 1.05 3.02
C VAL A 78 -12.48 1.72 2.04
N HIS A 79 -13.74 1.29 2.05
CA HIS A 79 -14.83 1.89 1.27
C HIS A 79 -15.66 2.78 2.18
N GLU A 80 -15.80 4.05 1.82
CA GLU A 80 -16.67 5.02 2.49
C GLU A 80 -17.57 5.66 1.44
N GLY A 81 -18.84 5.24 1.39
CA GLY A 81 -19.76 5.65 0.32
C GLY A 81 -19.28 5.17 -1.05
N ASP A 82 -19.17 6.10 -2.00
CA ASP A 82 -18.71 5.84 -3.37
C ASP A 82 -17.18 5.94 -3.52
N GLU A 83 -16.46 6.29 -2.44
CA GLU A 83 -15.02 6.51 -2.48
C GLU A 83 -14.24 5.35 -1.84
N GLN A 84 -13.04 5.13 -2.38
CA GLN A 84 -12.07 4.16 -1.88
C GLN A 84 -10.88 4.88 -1.29
N TYR A 85 -10.48 4.47 -0.09
CA TYR A 85 -9.38 5.05 0.66
C TYR A 85 -8.30 4.01 0.91
N LEU A 86 -7.05 4.44 0.86
CA LEU A 86 -5.93 3.73 1.46
C LEU A 86 -5.65 4.32 2.83
N VAL A 87 -5.59 3.45 3.83
CA VAL A 87 -5.38 3.82 5.23
C VAL A 87 -4.18 3.03 5.77
N LEU A 88 -3.34 3.69 6.55
CA LEU A 88 -2.29 3.02 7.30
C LEU A 88 -2.91 2.04 8.30
N SER A 89 -2.45 0.79 8.27
CA SER A 89 -2.89 -0.25 9.21
C SER A 89 -1.95 -0.40 10.39
N HIS A 90 -0.69 0.02 10.22
CA HIS A 90 0.32 0.07 11.27
C HIS A 90 0.70 1.52 11.51
N GLY A 91 0.43 1.97 12.73
CA GLY A 91 0.66 3.35 13.18
C GLY A 91 2.14 3.68 13.31
N ASP A 92 3.00 2.70 13.57
CA ASP A 92 4.39 2.93 13.93
C ASP A 92 5.33 2.08 13.07
N LEU A 93 6.02 2.73 12.14
CA LEU A 93 7.38 2.38 11.77
C LEU A 93 8.22 2.47 13.05
N GLU A 94 8.27 1.40 13.84
CA GLU A 94 9.36 1.22 14.83
C GLU A 94 10.67 0.86 14.13
#